data_AF-U5HF16-F1
#
_entry.id   AF-U5HF16-F1
#
_cell.length_a   1.000
_cell.length_b   1.000
_cell.length_c   1.000
_cell.angle_alpha   90.00
_cell.angle_beta   90.00
_cell.angle_gamma   90.00
#
_symmetry.space_group_name_H-M   'P 1'
#
loop_
_entity.id
_entity.type
_entity.pdbx_description
1 polymer ?
#
loop_
_entity_poly.entity_id
_entity_poly.type
_entity_poly.pdbx_seq_one_letter_code
_entity_poly.pdbx_strand_id
1 'polypeptide(L)'
;MCIPTLTTCLLLARSFLPRGPITASCQVDLTRRMWSTARLAATPAGTTSRGITTTSTRTITTTPPAQSNQSQDSEASFQPHPADVQSIAPTGDKQAWTSSRPYEDWVATHPVYSPEEVNAVKVVHHPRITTGDKLAAGLVWFARRMFDVVTGYKHASPEAARKALAKAGKENASVQNLIKEGYIMSVDQWMARILFLESIAGVPGMVAGTLRHLRSLRLMKRDGGWINTLLQEAENERMHLMTFMKIKNPGLFFRACIIGAQGVFYNAFFLAYIISPRSAHRFVGCLEEQACLTYTQIIDEIERGHIPEWDAKRNPETATKVPGIALDYWRLPSEETTMLDLIKQVRADEAGHRFTNHTLANLDYTSDHNPLGFRHASAKMQGEVPGLSREESIRWSESVEKEMRQKIDAQAKN
;
A
#
# COMPACT_ATOMS: atom_id res chain seq x y z
N MET A 1 -39.26 -24.73 20.97
CA MET A 1 -39.12 -23.31 21.35
C MET A 1 -38.43 -22.57 20.21
N CYS A 2 -39.20 -21.83 19.41
CA CYS A 2 -38.68 -21.01 18.32
C CYS A 2 -38.18 -19.67 18.87
N ILE A 3 -36.97 -19.26 18.50
CA ILE A 3 -36.43 -17.92 18.75
C ILE A 3 -36.21 -17.26 17.38
N PRO A 4 -36.78 -16.08 17.09
CA PRO A 4 -36.59 -15.42 15.80
C PRO A 4 -35.36 -14.50 15.83
N THR A 5 -34.39 -14.72 14.95
CA THR A 5 -33.16 -13.91 14.81
C THR A 5 -33.10 -13.15 13.47
N LEU A 6 -34.22 -12.60 12.99
CA LEU A 6 -34.28 -11.93 11.69
C LEU A 6 -34.26 -10.39 11.74
N THR A 7 -34.28 -9.77 12.92
CA THR A 7 -34.42 -8.31 13.02
C THR A 7 -33.08 -7.56 13.13
N THR A 8 -31.98 -8.22 13.51
CA THR A 8 -30.70 -7.53 13.76
C THR A 8 -29.88 -7.29 12.48
N CYS A 9 -30.03 -8.12 11.43
CA CYS A 9 -29.30 -7.94 10.18
C CYS A 9 -29.78 -6.75 9.34
N LEU A 10 -31.04 -6.32 9.48
CA LEU A 10 -31.58 -5.19 8.71
C LEU A 10 -31.11 -3.81 9.21
N LEU A 11 -30.72 -3.71 10.48
CA LEU A 11 -30.29 -2.44 11.08
C LEU A 11 -28.86 -2.06 10.68
N LEU A 12 -27.96 -3.05 10.49
CA LEU A 12 -26.59 -2.81 10.05
C LEU A 12 -26.50 -2.35 8.58
N ALA A 13 -27.41 -2.81 7.72
CA ALA A 13 -27.42 -2.42 6.30
C ALA A 13 -27.82 -0.95 6.06
N ARG A 14 -28.60 -0.33 6.96
CA ARG A 14 -29.04 1.08 6.83
C ARG A 14 -28.01 2.10 7.30
N SER A 15 -26.99 1.69 8.07
CA SER A 15 -25.91 2.56 8.55
C SER A 15 -24.84 2.89 7.50
N PHE A 16 -24.90 2.30 6.30
CA PHE A 16 -23.92 2.48 5.22
C PHE A 16 -24.33 3.49 4.12
N LEU A 17 -25.46 4.18 4.27
CA LEU A 17 -25.92 5.21 3.33
C LEU A 17 -25.79 6.62 3.93
N PRO A 18 -25.25 7.63 3.21
CA PRO A 18 -25.23 9.00 3.69
C PRO A 18 -26.63 9.61 3.66
N ARG A 19 -26.99 10.36 4.71
CA ARG A 19 -28.14 11.29 4.69
C ARG A 19 -27.73 12.55 3.91
N GLY A 20 -28.64 13.02 3.04
CA GLY A 20 -28.45 14.22 2.21
C GLY A 20 -28.25 15.52 3.01
N PRO A 21 -27.97 16.64 2.31
CA PRO A 21 -27.43 17.84 2.93
C PRO A 21 -28.50 18.56 3.75
N ILE A 22 -28.18 18.85 5.02
CA ILE A 22 -28.93 19.84 5.80
C ILE A 22 -28.23 21.18 5.60
N THR A 23 -28.90 22.04 4.84
CA THR A 23 -28.63 23.48 4.80
C THR A 23 -29.00 24.09 6.15
N ALA A 24 -28.02 24.58 6.91
CA ALA A 24 -28.26 25.58 7.95
C ALA A 24 -26.97 26.37 8.20
N SER A 25 -27.02 27.62 7.77
CA SER A 25 -26.09 28.70 8.05
C SER A 25 -26.01 29.00 9.56
N CYS A 26 -24.80 29.08 10.11
CA CYS A 26 -24.54 29.93 11.27
C CYS A 26 -23.05 30.30 11.31
N GLN A 27 -22.73 31.54 10.91
CA GLN A 27 -21.51 32.22 11.30
C GLN A 27 -21.64 32.62 12.76
N VAL A 28 -20.65 32.30 13.59
CA VAL A 28 -20.22 33.19 14.67
C VAL A 28 -18.71 33.08 14.80
N ASP A 29 -18.08 34.24 14.66
CA ASP A 29 -16.66 34.50 14.84
C ASP A 29 -16.42 35.07 16.26
N LEU A 30 -15.14 35.18 16.66
CA LEU A 30 -14.58 35.91 17.80
C LEU A 30 -14.13 35.15 19.09
N THR A 31 -12.80 35.08 19.19
CA THR A 31 -11.93 35.59 20.30
C THR A 31 -11.57 34.73 21.52
N ARG A 32 -10.32 34.23 21.48
CA ARG A 32 -9.16 34.59 22.35
C ARG A 32 -9.44 35.07 23.80
N ARG A 33 -9.03 34.26 24.79
CA ARG A 33 -8.31 34.62 26.05
C ARG A 33 -8.02 33.32 26.81
N MET A 34 -6.77 32.86 26.88
CA MET A 34 -5.83 33.03 28.01
C MET A 34 -6.48 32.80 29.37
N TRP A 35 -5.91 31.92 30.21
CA TRP A 35 -5.64 32.12 31.64
C TRP A 35 -4.35 31.36 32.01
N SER A 36 -3.46 32.08 32.69
CA SER A 36 -2.27 31.61 33.39
C SER A 36 -2.47 31.78 34.89
N THR A 37 -1.52 31.24 35.67
CA THR A 37 -1.30 31.35 37.13
C THR A 37 -1.97 30.21 37.93
N ALA A 38 -1.32 29.55 38.90
CA ALA A 38 -0.28 30.04 39.80
C ALA A 38 0.76 28.96 40.21
N ARG A 39 1.99 29.41 40.47
CA ARG A 39 3.01 28.73 41.28
C ARG A 39 2.90 29.21 42.73
N LEU A 40 3.18 28.33 43.69
CA LEU A 40 3.59 28.68 45.05
C LEU A 40 4.78 27.78 45.45
N ALA A 41 5.69 28.36 46.23
CA ALA A 41 7.06 27.91 46.50
C ALA A 41 7.31 27.67 48.01
N ALA A 42 8.52 27.13 48.30
CA ALA A 42 9.28 27.02 49.58
C ALA A 42 9.07 25.72 50.42
N THR A 43 9.99 24.73 50.52
CA THR A 43 11.39 24.56 51.09
C THR A 43 11.44 24.32 52.62
N PRO A 44 12.54 23.79 53.26
CA PRO A 44 13.54 22.74 52.92
C PRO A 44 13.97 21.82 54.13
N ALA A 45 14.80 20.79 53.88
CA ALA A 45 15.83 20.18 54.78
C ALA A 45 16.35 18.85 54.12
N GLY A 46 17.61 18.42 54.11
CA GLY A 46 18.92 18.90 54.55
C GLY A 46 19.97 17.79 54.30
N THR A 47 21.17 18.19 53.87
CA THR A 47 22.53 17.60 54.13
C THR A 47 22.80 16.12 53.75
N THR A 48 23.72 15.81 52.84
CA THR A 48 25.17 15.68 53.14
C THR A 48 26.04 15.61 51.88
N SER A 49 27.27 16.09 52.04
CA SER A 49 28.33 16.34 51.08
C SER A 49 29.26 15.13 50.85
N ARG A 50 29.82 15.02 49.63
CA ARG A 50 31.28 14.96 49.40
C ARG A 50 31.60 15.01 47.90
N GLY A 51 32.30 16.07 47.49
CA GLY A 51 32.97 16.15 46.19
C GLY A 51 34.39 15.60 46.25
N ILE A 52 35.04 15.55 45.08
CA ILE A 52 36.44 15.97 44.84
C ILE A 52 36.56 16.28 43.34
N THR A 53 37.09 17.47 43.07
CA THR A 53 37.44 18.05 41.77
C THR A 53 38.86 17.62 41.39
N THR A 54 39.16 17.46 40.09
CA THR A 54 40.49 17.84 39.59
C THR A 54 40.42 18.25 38.12
N THR A 55 40.74 19.52 37.88
CA THR A 55 40.93 20.16 36.58
C THR A 55 42.38 19.97 36.14
N SER A 56 42.63 19.75 34.84
CA SER A 56 43.89 20.17 34.24
C SER A 56 43.68 20.60 32.79
N THR A 57 44.04 21.85 32.53
CA THR A 57 44.04 22.55 31.25
C THR A 57 45.43 22.41 30.64
N ARG A 58 45.54 22.12 29.34
CA ARG A 58 46.70 22.57 28.56
C ARG A 58 46.34 22.77 27.08
N THR A 59 46.38 24.03 26.67
CA THR A 59 46.37 24.50 25.28
C THR A 59 47.83 24.65 24.83
N ILE A 60 48.19 24.12 23.67
CA ILE A 60 49.34 24.60 22.87
C ILE A 60 48.91 24.61 21.40
N THR A 61 49.00 25.79 20.79
CA THR A 61 48.76 26.09 19.37
C THR A 61 50.11 26.19 18.66
N THR A 62 50.28 25.56 17.50
CA THR A 62 51.15 26.02 16.39
C THR A 62 50.75 25.33 15.07
N THR A 63 50.77 26.09 13.97
CA THR A 63 50.44 25.70 12.58
C THR A 63 51.60 26.17 11.64
N PRO A 64 51.63 25.86 10.32
CA PRO A 64 52.18 24.69 9.60
C PRO A 64 53.44 25.03 8.75
N PRO A 65 53.94 24.14 7.85
CA PRO A 65 53.59 24.29 6.43
C PRO A 65 53.48 23.01 5.55
N ALA A 66 52.68 23.17 4.48
CA ALA A 66 52.54 22.58 3.13
C ALA A 66 53.24 21.27 2.63
N GLN A 67 52.38 20.43 2.01
CA GLN A 67 52.46 19.68 0.72
C GLN A 67 53.55 18.60 0.46
N SER A 68 53.12 17.34 0.25
CA SER A 68 53.19 16.65 -1.07
C SER A 68 52.61 15.20 -1.08
N ASN A 69 51.75 14.98 -2.08
CA ASN A 69 51.42 13.78 -2.88
C ASN A 69 51.13 12.37 -2.30
N GLN A 70 49.84 12.02 -2.42
CA GLN A 70 49.24 10.86 -3.12
C GLN A 70 49.60 9.41 -2.73
N SER A 71 48.61 8.70 -2.20
CA SER A 71 48.14 7.42 -2.77
C SER A 71 46.68 7.18 -2.36
N GLN A 72 45.97 6.48 -3.25
CA GLN A 72 44.52 6.35 -3.34
C GLN A 72 43.92 5.56 -2.18
N ASP A 73 42.81 6.05 -1.61
CA ASP A 73 41.77 5.19 -1.05
C ASP A 73 40.39 5.80 -1.33
N SER A 74 39.57 4.98 -1.97
CA SER A 74 38.19 5.23 -2.34
C SER A 74 37.27 4.98 -1.14
N GLU A 75 36.81 6.04 -0.48
CA GLU A 75 35.65 5.97 0.43
C GLU A 75 34.67 7.10 0.12
N ALA A 76 33.64 6.78 -0.66
CA ALA A 76 32.41 7.55 -0.63
C ALA A 76 31.62 7.16 0.63
N SER A 77 32.03 7.68 1.78
CA SER A 77 31.20 7.78 2.97
C SER A 77 30.85 9.26 3.17
N PHE A 78 29.83 9.75 2.46
CA PHE A 78 29.44 11.14 2.63
C PHE A 78 28.76 11.30 3.99
N GLN A 79 29.46 11.97 4.91
CA GLN A 79 28.85 12.66 6.04
C GLN A 79 29.29 14.13 5.93
N PRO A 80 28.36 15.09 5.85
CA PRO A 80 28.73 16.49 5.87
C PRO A 80 29.30 16.88 7.24
N HIS A 81 30.24 17.83 7.22
CA HIS A 81 30.99 18.23 8.41
C HIS A 81 30.08 19.01 9.38
N PRO A 82 30.23 18.90 10.72
CA PRO A 82 29.36 19.60 11.68
C PRO A 82 29.33 21.13 11.56
N ALA A 83 30.27 21.73 10.83
CA ALA A 83 30.28 23.15 10.50
C ALA A 83 29.35 23.54 9.33
N ASP A 84 28.89 22.57 8.54
CA ASP A 84 28.05 22.79 7.35
C ASP A 84 26.55 22.82 7.68
N VAL A 85 26.17 22.55 8.94
CA VAL A 85 24.76 22.49 9.40
C VAL A 85 24.22 23.87 9.80
N GLN A 86 25.07 24.89 9.98
CA GLN A 86 24.65 26.21 10.45
C GLN A 86 24.40 27.27 9.37
N SER A 87 24.56 26.97 8.08
CA SER A 87 24.51 28.00 7.02
C SER A 87 23.39 27.85 5.98
N ILE A 88 22.39 26.99 6.17
CA ILE A 88 21.25 26.88 5.22
C ILE A 88 19.96 27.40 5.85
N ALA A 89 19.95 28.69 6.20
CA ALA A 89 18.71 29.47 6.15
C ALA A 89 18.64 30.05 4.73
N PRO A 90 17.66 29.70 3.88
CA PRO A 90 17.62 30.23 2.53
C PRO A 90 17.12 31.68 2.57
N THR A 91 18.05 32.63 2.63
CA THR A 91 17.84 34.04 2.25
C THR A 91 18.09 34.19 0.75
N GLY A 92 17.04 34.53 0.01
CA GLY A 92 17.11 34.84 -1.42
C GLY A 92 15.81 34.45 -2.10
N ASP A 93 15.26 35.36 -2.92
CA ASP A 93 14.03 35.16 -3.69
C ASP A 93 14.08 33.84 -4.44
N LYS A 94 13.32 32.87 -3.93
CA LYS A 94 13.22 31.55 -4.54
C LYS A 94 12.34 31.72 -5.77
N GLN A 95 12.91 31.49 -6.95
CA GLN A 95 12.11 30.98 -8.06
C GLN A 95 11.32 29.80 -7.49
N ALA A 96 9.99 29.92 -7.48
CA ALA A 96 9.13 28.88 -6.94
C ALA A 96 9.50 27.58 -7.66
N TRP A 97 9.83 26.53 -6.90
CA TRP A 97 10.03 25.21 -7.46
C TRP A 97 8.69 24.80 -8.10
N THR A 98 8.58 24.94 -9.41
CA THR A 98 7.44 24.47 -10.17
C THR A 98 7.73 23.03 -10.50
N SER A 99 7.21 22.12 -9.68
CA SER A 99 7.16 20.72 -10.05
C SER A 99 6.54 20.54 -11.43
N SER A 100 7.06 19.61 -12.22
CA SER A 100 6.41 19.23 -13.48
C SER A 100 5.02 18.64 -13.21
N ARG A 101 4.81 18.03 -12.02
CA ARG A 101 3.52 17.61 -11.46
C ARG A 101 3.55 17.65 -9.93
N PRO A 102 2.54 18.21 -9.24
CA PRO A 102 2.61 18.57 -7.82
C PRO A 102 2.85 17.42 -6.79
N TYR A 103 3.12 16.17 -7.19
CA TYR A 103 3.26 15.01 -6.28
C TYR A 103 4.54 14.17 -6.47
N GLU A 104 5.49 14.59 -7.31
CA GLU A 104 6.62 13.72 -7.73
C GLU A 104 7.72 13.51 -6.68
N ASP A 105 7.86 14.42 -5.72
CA ASP A 105 9.08 14.48 -4.90
C ASP A 105 9.06 13.61 -3.63
N TRP A 106 7.91 13.05 -3.25
CA TRP A 106 7.72 12.36 -1.96
C TRP A 106 7.12 10.96 -2.05
N VAL A 107 6.94 10.42 -3.25
CA VAL A 107 6.36 9.10 -3.47
C VAL A 107 7.46 8.13 -3.90
N ALA A 108 7.44 6.89 -3.38
CA ALA A 108 8.37 5.89 -3.85
C ALA A 108 8.18 5.57 -5.35
N THR A 109 9.24 5.05 -5.97
CA THR A 109 9.21 4.60 -7.36
C THR A 109 8.10 3.57 -7.55
N HIS A 110 7.21 3.81 -8.49
CA HIS A 110 6.14 2.89 -8.86
C HIS A 110 6.25 2.55 -10.36
N PRO A 111 5.79 1.36 -10.78
CA PRO A 111 5.79 0.97 -12.19
C PRO A 111 4.75 1.77 -12.98
N VAL A 112 5.10 2.13 -14.21
CA VAL A 112 4.17 2.72 -15.19
C VAL A 112 3.88 1.67 -16.24
N TYR A 113 2.60 1.31 -16.40
CA TYR A 113 2.18 0.22 -17.26
C TYR A 113 1.70 0.71 -18.61
N SER A 114 2.07 -0.02 -19.66
CA SER A 114 1.44 0.14 -20.97
C SER A 114 0.02 -0.45 -21.00
N PRO A 115 -0.85 -0.02 -21.94
CA PRO A 115 -2.16 -0.62 -22.15
C PRO A 115 -2.10 -2.13 -22.39
N GLU A 116 -1.08 -2.61 -23.11
CA GLU A 116 -0.90 -4.03 -23.41
C GLU A 116 -0.62 -4.84 -22.13
N GLU A 117 0.18 -4.28 -21.22
CA GLU A 117 0.56 -4.93 -19.96
C GLU A 117 -0.62 -5.06 -19.01
N VAL A 118 -1.39 -3.98 -18.78
CA VAL A 118 -2.54 -4.02 -17.88
C VAL A 118 -3.66 -4.94 -18.39
N ASN A 119 -3.80 -5.06 -19.70
CA ASN A 119 -4.77 -5.96 -20.33
C ASN A 119 -4.30 -7.43 -20.31
N ALA A 120 -3.00 -7.70 -20.21
CA ALA A 120 -2.44 -9.04 -20.13
C ALA A 120 -2.58 -9.72 -18.75
N VAL A 121 -2.92 -8.95 -17.70
CA VAL A 121 -3.06 -9.46 -16.33
C VAL A 121 -4.16 -10.52 -16.24
N LYS A 122 -3.81 -11.70 -15.72
CA LYS A 122 -4.71 -12.84 -15.53
C LYS A 122 -4.97 -13.09 -14.05
N VAL A 123 -6.14 -13.69 -13.77
CA VAL A 123 -6.41 -14.32 -12.46
C VAL A 123 -5.67 -15.64 -12.43
N VAL A 124 -4.56 -15.70 -11.69
CA VAL A 124 -3.76 -16.91 -11.52
C VAL A 124 -3.64 -17.26 -10.05
N HIS A 125 -3.47 -18.55 -9.78
CA HIS A 125 -3.37 -19.09 -8.44
C HIS A 125 -2.07 -19.86 -8.26
N HIS A 126 -1.39 -19.65 -7.14
CA HIS A 126 -0.25 -20.45 -6.77
C HIS A 126 -0.70 -21.85 -6.31
N PRO A 127 -0.01 -22.93 -6.74
CA PRO A 127 -0.30 -24.28 -6.28
C PRO A 127 -0.12 -24.43 -4.75
N ARG A 128 -1.07 -25.06 -4.07
CA ARG A 128 -1.10 -25.21 -2.61
C ARG A 128 -0.41 -26.50 -2.16
N ILE A 129 0.92 -26.51 -2.26
CA ILE A 129 1.71 -27.74 -2.08
C ILE A 129 1.96 -28.01 -0.59
N THR A 130 2.56 -27.05 0.13
CA THR A 130 2.97 -27.23 1.52
C THR A 130 1.80 -27.03 2.48
N THR A 131 1.94 -27.51 3.72
CA THR A 131 0.95 -27.27 4.79
C THR A 131 0.77 -25.77 5.06
N GLY A 132 1.87 -24.99 4.99
CA GLY A 132 1.81 -23.53 5.11
C GLY A 132 0.98 -22.88 4.00
N ASP A 133 1.13 -23.35 2.76
CA ASP A 133 0.35 -22.84 1.62
C ASP A 133 -1.14 -23.14 1.77
N LYS A 134 -1.47 -24.35 2.24
CA LYS A 134 -2.86 -24.76 2.50
C LYS A 134 -3.47 -23.95 3.63
N LEU A 135 -2.72 -23.71 4.72
CA LEU A 135 -3.16 -22.90 5.84
C LEU A 135 -3.39 -21.44 5.41
N ALA A 136 -2.43 -20.83 4.73
CA ALA A 136 -2.54 -19.45 4.23
C ALA A 136 -3.76 -19.27 3.32
N ALA A 137 -3.92 -20.13 2.31
CA ALA A 137 -5.07 -20.09 1.42
C ALA A 137 -6.40 -20.34 2.16
N GLY A 138 -6.40 -21.23 3.15
CA GLY A 138 -7.57 -21.49 4.01
C GLY A 138 -7.96 -20.28 4.84
N LEU A 139 -6.98 -19.57 5.42
CA LEU A 139 -7.19 -18.35 6.19
C LEU A 139 -7.74 -17.22 5.31
N VAL A 140 -7.19 -17.03 4.11
CA VAL A 140 -7.72 -16.04 3.15
C VAL A 140 -9.14 -16.39 2.72
N TRP A 141 -9.41 -17.65 2.40
CA TRP A 141 -10.77 -18.10 2.06
C TRP A 141 -11.75 -17.86 3.21
N PHE A 142 -11.35 -18.15 4.45
CA PHE A 142 -12.16 -17.91 5.63
C PHE A 142 -12.40 -16.42 5.86
N ALA A 143 -11.36 -15.59 5.77
CA ALA A 143 -11.45 -14.14 5.91
C ALA A 143 -12.36 -13.53 4.85
N ARG A 144 -12.22 -13.97 3.58
CA ARG A 144 -13.09 -13.59 2.46
C ARG A 144 -14.55 -13.93 2.77
N ARG A 145 -14.81 -15.16 3.20
CA ARG A 145 -16.15 -15.65 3.54
C ARG A 145 -16.76 -14.85 4.69
N MET A 146 -15.99 -14.61 5.75
CA MET A 146 -16.43 -13.82 6.91
C MET A 146 -16.72 -12.37 6.52
N PHE A 147 -15.85 -11.75 5.72
CA PHE A 147 -16.05 -10.40 5.23
C PHE A 147 -17.36 -10.29 4.44
N ASP A 148 -17.59 -11.18 3.47
CA ASP A 148 -18.81 -11.17 2.66
C ASP A 148 -20.09 -11.40 3.49
N VAL A 149 -20.02 -12.22 4.55
CA VAL A 149 -21.14 -12.41 5.49
C VAL A 149 -21.43 -11.13 6.27
N VAL A 150 -20.39 -10.52 6.85
CA VAL A 150 -20.53 -9.35 7.72
C VAL A 150 -20.98 -8.12 6.93
N THR A 151 -20.51 -7.95 5.70
CA THR A 151 -20.92 -6.84 4.82
C THR A 151 -22.28 -7.10 4.14
N GLY A 152 -22.74 -8.35 4.13
CA GLY A 152 -24.00 -8.74 3.48
C GLY A 152 -23.91 -8.79 1.94
N TYR A 153 -22.71 -8.98 1.38
CA TYR A 153 -22.54 -9.18 -0.05
C TYR A 153 -23.12 -10.53 -0.48
N LYS A 154 -24.28 -10.50 -1.15
CA LYS A 154 -25.07 -11.70 -1.47
C LYS A 154 -24.43 -12.61 -2.53
N HIS A 155 -23.72 -12.05 -3.50
CA HIS A 155 -22.98 -12.81 -4.50
C HIS A 155 -21.49 -12.48 -4.43
N ALA A 156 -20.72 -13.41 -3.90
CA ALA A 156 -19.26 -13.28 -3.77
C ALA A 156 -18.52 -13.27 -5.12
N SER A 157 -19.19 -13.66 -6.21
CA SER A 157 -18.68 -13.56 -7.58
C SER A 157 -19.79 -13.17 -8.58
N PRO A 158 -19.52 -12.29 -9.55
CA PRO A 158 -20.43 -11.98 -10.65
C PRO A 158 -20.85 -13.21 -11.47
N GLU A 159 -20.03 -14.26 -11.55
CA GLU A 159 -20.43 -15.52 -12.18
C GLU A 159 -21.54 -16.24 -11.44
N ALA A 160 -21.45 -16.33 -10.11
CA ALA A 160 -22.51 -16.91 -9.30
C ALA A 160 -23.78 -16.07 -9.38
N ALA A 161 -23.65 -14.74 -9.40
CA ALA A 161 -24.76 -13.83 -9.65
C ALA A 161 -25.41 -14.10 -11.00
N ARG A 162 -24.63 -14.23 -12.08
CA ARG A 162 -25.11 -14.52 -13.44
C ARG A 162 -25.86 -15.85 -13.51
N LYS A 163 -25.32 -16.92 -12.93
CA LYS A 163 -26.01 -18.22 -12.88
C LYS A 163 -27.33 -18.13 -12.13
N ALA A 164 -27.38 -17.37 -11.04
CA ALA A 164 -28.60 -17.14 -10.29
C ALA A 164 -29.61 -16.30 -11.08
N LEU A 165 -29.16 -15.27 -11.81
CA LEU A 165 -29.98 -14.44 -12.69
C LEU A 165 -30.59 -15.23 -13.84
N ALA A 166 -29.77 -16.05 -14.51
CA ALA A 166 -30.21 -16.94 -15.58
C ALA A 166 -31.27 -17.91 -15.08
N LYS A 167 -31.04 -18.53 -13.92
CA LYS A 167 -32.02 -19.43 -13.28
C LYS A 167 -33.32 -18.70 -12.90
N ALA A 168 -33.24 -17.42 -12.54
CA ALA A 168 -34.39 -16.60 -12.19
C ALA A 168 -35.11 -16.00 -13.42
N GLY A 169 -34.56 -16.15 -14.64
CA GLY A 169 -35.11 -15.55 -15.87
C GLY A 169 -35.06 -14.02 -15.89
N LYS A 170 -34.13 -13.40 -15.14
CA LYS A 170 -34.04 -11.93 -14.95
C LYS A 170 -32.88 -11.28 -15.69
N GLU A 171 -32.39 -11.91 -16.76
CA GLU A 171 -31.20 -11.45 -17.50
C GLU A 171 -31.36 -10.05 -18.12
N ASN A 172 -32.60 -9.67 -18.46
CA ASN A 172 -32.92 -8.36 -19.07
C ASN A 172 -33.47 -7.34 -18.06
N ALA A 173 -33.33 -7.60 -16.75
CA ALA A 173 -33.79 -6.65 -15.74
C ALA A 173 -32.91 -5.39 -15.73
N SER A 174 -33.50 -4.24 -15.38
CA SER A 174 -32.72 -3.00 -15.24
C SER A 174 -31.68 -3.11 -14.14
N VAL A 175 -30.53 -2.44 -14.31
CA VAL A 175 -29.42 -2.39 -13.33
C VAL A 175 -29.92 -2.05 -11.92
N GLN A 176 -30.85 -1.10 -11.80
CA GLN A 176 -31.44 -0.71 -10.51
C GLN A 176 -32.21 -1.86 -9.82
N ASN A 177 -32.96 -2.66 -10.60
CA ASN A 177 -33.66 -3.82 -10.06
C ASN A 177 -32.68 -4.92 -9.65
N LEU A 178 -31.62 -5.14 -10.44
CA LEU A 178 -30.57 -6.10 -10.13
C LEU A 178 -29.84 -5.75 -8.83
N ILE A 179 -29.52 -4.46 -8.61
CA ILE A 179 -28.94 -3.96 -7.35
C ILE A 179 -29.90 -4.18 -6.18
N LYS A 180 -31.17 -3.81 -6.34
CA LYS A 180 -32.19 -3.89 -5.28
C LYS A 180 -32.44 -5.33 -4.83
N GLU A 181 -32.49 -6.26 -5.77
CA GLU A 181 -32.64 -7.69 -5.48
C GLU A 181 -31.33 -8.29 -4.92
N GLY A 182 -30.20 -7.61 -5.20
CA GLY A 182 -28.88 -7.91 -4.68
C GLY A 182 -28.12 -8.91 -5.55
N TYR A 183 -28.44 -8.97 -6.85
CA TYR A 183 -27.71 -9.76 -7.84
C TYR A 183 -26.38 -9.12 -8.22
N ILE A 184 -26.36 -7.80 -8.32
CA ILE A 184 -25.14 -7.01 -8.59
C ILE A 184 -24.91 -6.03 -7.45
N MET A 185 -23.66 -5.63 -7.24
CA MET A 185 -23.30 -4.63 -6.25
C MET A 185 -23.43 -3.21 -6.83
N SER A 186 -23.91 -2.26 -6.04
CA SER A 186 -23.85 -0.86 -6.40
C SER A 186 -22.43 -0.31 -6.34
N VAL A 187 -22.16 0.83 -7.01
CA VAL A 187 -20.89 1.55 -6.90
C VAL A 187 -20.55 1.85 -5.44
N ASP A 188 -21.54 2.17 -4.61
CA ASP A 188 -21.36 2.44 -3.19
C ASP A 188 -20.86 1.23 -2.40
N GLN A 189 -21.31 0.03 -2.76
CA GLN A 189 -20.88 -1.23 -2.15
C GLN A 189 -19.47 -1.61 -2.62
N TRP A 190 -19.15 -1.41 -3.91
CA TRP A 190 -17.79 -1.58 -4.42
C TRP A 190 -16.81 -0.62 -3.73
N MET A 191 -17.17 0.65 -3.60
CA MET A 191 -16.36 1.65 -2.91
C MET A 191 -16.16 1.32 -1.43
N ALA A 192 -17.21 0.91 -0.72
CA ALA A 192 -17.08 0.50 0.68
C ALA A 192 -16.14 -0.70 0.85
N ARG A 193 -16.20 -1.65 -0.09
CA ARG A 193 -15.30 -2.81 -0.11
C ARG A 193 -13.85 -2.40 -0.34
N ILE A 194 -13.60 -1.65 -1.40
CA ILE A 194 -12.25 -1.20 -1.79
C ILE A 194 -11.65 -0.39 -0.63
N LEU A 195 -12.32 0.68 -0.19
CA LEU A 195 -11.82 1.53 0.89
C LEU A 195 -11.50 0.77 2.19
N PHE A 196 -12.28 -0.27 2.50
CA PHE A 196 -12.01 -1.09 3.68
C PHE A 196 -10.78 -1.96 3.48
N LEU A 197 -10.72 -2.70 2.36
CA LEU A 197 -9.65 -3.66 2.11
C LEU A 197 -8.30 -2.98 1.87
N GLU A 198 -8.26 -1.89 1.09
CA GLU A 198 -7.04 -1.09 0.85
C GLU A 198 -6.47 -0.50 2.15
N SER A 199 -7.33 -0.18 3.13
CA SER A 199 -6.88 0.30 4.45
C SER A 199 -6.16 -0.76 5.28
N ILE A 200 -6.35 -2.03 4.93
CA ILE A 200 -5.71 -3.19 5.57
C ILE A 200 -4.55 -3.72 4.71
N ALA A 201 -4.65 -3.63 3.39
CA ALA A 201 -3.64 -4.10 2.42
C ALA A 201 -2.28 -3.38 2.57
N GLY A 202 -2.26 -2.10 2.98
CA GLY A 202 -1.00 -1.40 3.26
C GLY A 202 -0.27 -1.82 4.54
N VAL A 203 -0.84 -2.70 5.38
CA VAL A 203 -0.25 -3.10 6.67
C VAL A 203 0.87 -4.15 6.54
N PRO A 204 0.71 -5.26 5.79
CA PRO A 204 1.70 -6.34 5.72
C PRO A 204 3.09 -5.89 5.28
N GLY A 205 3.18 -5.16 4.16
CA GLY A 205 4.45 -4.62 3.65
C GLY A 205 5.17 -3.74 4.68
N MET A 206 4.42 -2.88 5.37
CA MET A 206 4.96 -1.99 6.41
C MET A 206 5.52 -2.76 7.61
N VAL A 207 4.76 -3.75 8.11
CA VAL A 207 5.18 -4.60 9.24
C VAL A 207 6.41 -5.43 8.87
N ALA A 208 6.37 -6.09 7.72
CA ALA A 208 7.46 -6.92 7.21
C ALA A 208 8.73 -6.08 6.98
N GLY A 209 8.59 -4.94 6.32
CA GLY A 209 9.67 -3.98 6.07
C GLY A 209 10.30 -3.47 7.37
N THR A 210 9.48 -3.10 8.36
CA THR A 210 9.96 -2.63 9.68
C THR A 210 10.72 -3.74 10.42
N LEU A 211 10.16 -4.96 10.47
CA LEU A 211 10.79 -6.09 11.16
C LEU A 211 12.14 -6.48 10.54
N ARG A 212 12.23 -6.43 9.20
CA ARG A 212 13.48 -6.63 8.45
C ARG A 212 14.47 -5.49 8.63
N HIS A 213 13.99 -4.24 8.62
CA HIS A 213 14.81 -3.05 8.90
C HIS A 213 15.47 -3.15 10.26
N LEU A 214 14.69 -3.40 11.32
CA LEU A 214 15.22 -3.60 12.66
C LEU A 214 16.14 -4.83 12.74
N ARG A 215 15.98 -5.83 11.86
CA ARG A 215 16.85 -7.02 11.81
C ARG A 215 18.21 -6.69 11.23
N SER A 216 18.23 -5.98 10.10
CA SER A 216 19.43 -5.42 9.50
C SER A 216 20.20 -4.58 10.53
N LEU A 217 19.49 -3.65 11.19
CA LEU A 217 20.07 -2.76 12.19
C LEU A 217 20.59 -3.43 13.45
N ARG A 218 20.03 -4.56 13.90
CA ARG A 218 20.49 -5.28 15.12
C ARG A 218 21.51 -6.38 14.84
N LEU A 219 21.66 -6.78 13.58
CA LEU A 219 22.66 -7.76 13.15
C LEU A 219 23.84 -7.14 12.38
N MET A 220 23.76 -5.85 12.05
CA MET A 220 24.76 -5.11 11.25
C MET A 220 25.00 -5.77 9.88
N LYS A 221 23.92 -6.22 9.23
CA LYS A 221 23.97 -6.95 7.95
C LYS A 221 23.16 -6.25 6.88
N ARG A 222 23.60 -6.34 5.62
CA ARG A 222 22.78 -5.92 4.48
C ARG A 222 21.49 -6.74 4.42
N ASP A 223 20.41 -6.10 3.99
CA ASP A 223 19.09 -6.73 3.93
C ASP A 223 18.85 -7.54 2.64
N GLY A 224 19.57 -7.22 1.56
CA GLY A 224 19.42 -7.93 0.28
C GLY A 224 18.22 -7.47 -0.55
N GLY A 225 17.76 -6.22 -0.39
CA GLY A 225 16.74 -5.61 -1.24
C GLY A 225 15.28 -5.92 -0.88
N TRP A 226 15.02 -6.43 0.32
CA TRP A 226 13.67 -6.77 0.77
C TRP A 226 12.93 -5.55 1.34
N ILE A 227 13.58 -4.77 2.22
CA ILE A 227 12.96 -3.63 2.93
C ILE A 227 12.36 -2.64 1.94
N ASN A 228 13.12 -2.25 0.92
CA ASN A 228 12.66 -1.26 -0.05
C ASN A 228 11.41 -1.77 -0.81
N THR A 229 11.43 -2.99 -1.32
CA THR A 229 10.27 -3.59 -2.00
C THR A 229 9.04 -3.66 -1.11
N LEU A 230 9.19 -4.03 0.15
CA LEU A 230 8.06 -4.15 1.08
C LEU A 230 7.47 -2.80 1.50
N LEU A 231 8.31 -1.77 1.62
CA LEU A 231 7.84 -0.41 1.89
C LEU A 231 7.19 0.23 0.65
N GLN A 232 7.70 -0.07 -0.55
CA GLN A 232 7.08 0.35 -1.82
C GLN A 232 5.70 -0.26 -2.00
N GLU A 233 5.53 -1.56 -1.72
CA GLU A 233 4.23 -2.24 -1.71
C GLU A 233 3.26 -1.56 -0.73
N ALA A 234 3.69 -1.34 0.52
CA ALA A 234 2.85 -0.65 1.51
C ALA A 234 2.44 0.77 1.10
N GLU A 235 3.31 1.49 0.40
CA GLU A 235 2.98 2.80 -0.13
C GLU A 235 2.01 2.71 -1.33
N ASN A 236 2.19 1.75 -2.23
CA ASN A 236 1.32 1.56 -3.38
C ASN A 236 -0.14 1.27 -2.94
N GLU A 237 -0.33 0.36 -1.98
CA GLU A 237 -1.63 0.08 -1.35
C GLU A 237 -2.24 1.33 -0.70
N ARG A 238 -1.40 2.15 -0.05
CA ARG A 238 -1.85 3.44 0.49
C ARG A 238 -2.31 4.39 -0.63
N MET A 239 -1.66 4.37 -1.79
CA MET A 239 -2.05 5.18 -2.95
C MET A 239 -3.36 4.70 -3.60
N HIS A 240 -3.66 3.39 -3.56
CA HIS A 240 -5.00 2.87 -3.88
C HIS A 240 -6.05 3.52 -2.98
N LEU A 241 -5.88 3.41 -1.65
CA LEU A 241 -6.80 3.99 -0.68
C LEU A 241 -7.00 5.50 -0.90
N MET A 242 -5.91 6.26 -1.03
CA MET A 242 -5.97 7.72 -1.20
C MET A 242 -6.66 8.12 -2.51
N THR A 243 -6.49 7.32 -3.56
CA THR A 243 -7.20 7.50 -4.84
C THR A 243 -8.70 7.32 -4.66
N PHE A 244 -9.15 6.19 -4.10
CA PHE A 244 -10.58 5.92 -3.94
C PHE A 244 -11.24 6.85 -2.91
N MET A 245 -10.50 7.37 -1.92
CA MET A 245 -11.02 8.40 -1.01
C MET A 245 -11.37 9.72 -1.71
N LYS A 246 -10.78 10.03 -2.87
CA LYS A 246 -11.19 11.20 -3.67
C LYS A 246 -12.52 11.00 -4.39
N ILE A 247 -12.97 9.76 -4.53
CA ILE A 247 -14.27 9.41 -5.11
C ILE A 247 -15.33 9.34 -4.02
N LYS A 248 -15.04 8.69 -2.88
CA LYS A 248 -15.98 8.55 -1.77
C LYS A 248 -15.30 8.72 -0.41
N ASN A 249 -15.86 9.61 0.41
CA ASN A 249 -15.41 9.80 1.77
C ASN A 249 -16.14 8.85 2.74
N PRO A 250 -15.42 8.05 3.55
CA PRO A 250 -16.05 7.18 4.53
C PRO A 250 -16.58 7.96 5.74
N GLY A 251 -17.76 7.59 6.23
CA GLY A 251 -18.35 8.14 7.45
C GLY A 251 -17.64 7.69 8.74
N LEU A 252 -17.98 8.31 9.88
CA LEU A 252 -17.32 8.07 11.17
C LEU A 252 -17.37 6.61 11.62
N PHE A 253 -18.52 5.93 11.46
CA PHE A 253 -18.67 4.52 11.83
C PHE A 253 -17.70 3.62 11.03
N PHE A 254 -17.63 3.83 9.71
CA PHE A 254 -16.71 3.08 8.85
C PHE A 254 -15.24 3.29 9.26
N ARG A 255 -14.87 4.54 9.58
CA ARG A 255 -13.53 4.87 10.08
C ARG A 255 -13.24 4.19 11.42
N ALA A 256 -14.21 4.10 12.33
CA ALA A 256 -14.06 3.36 13.58
C ALA A 256 -13.85 1.85 13.34
N CYS A 257 -14.56 1.26 12.36
CA CYS A 257 -14.33 -0.12 11.94
C CYS A 257 -12.91 -0.35 11.40
N ILE A 258 -12.37 0.58 10.60
CA ILE A 258 -10.99 0.52 10.13
C ILE A 258 -10.00 0.52 11.30
N ILE A 259 -10.17 1.42 12.27
CA ILE A 259 -9.29 1.48 13.46
C ILE A 259 -9.30 0.15 14.20
N GLY A 260 -10.48 -0.43 14.43
CA GLY A 260 -10.60 -1.75 15.07
C GLY A 260 -9.94 -2.86 14.25
N ALA A 261 -10.19 -2.89 12.94
CA ALA A 261 -9.62 -3.90 12.03
C ALA A 261 -8.10 -3.81 11.94
N GLN A 262 -7.54 -2.60 11.79
CA GLN A 262 -6.09 -2.37 11.81
C GLN A 262 -5.48 -2.76 13.15
N GLY A 263 -6.12 -2.40 14.27
CA GLY A 263 -5.65 -2.79 15.60
C GLY A 263 -5.51 -4.30 15.77
N VAL A 264 -6.48 -5.09 15.30
CA VAL A 264 -6.41 -6.55 15.35
C VAL A 264 -5.41 -7.10 14.33
N PHE A 265 -5.54 -6.69 13.07
CA PHE A 265 -4.77 -7.26 11.97
C PHE A 265 -3.27 -6.94 12.04
N TYR A 266 -2.90 -5.70 12.38
CA TYR A 266 -1.50 -5.30 12.57
C TYR A 266 -0.79 -6.21 13.57
N ASN A 267 -1.39 -6.39 14.75
CA ASN A 267 -0.80 -7.21 15.82
C ASN A 267 -0.76 -8.69 15.44
N ALA A 268 -1.83 -9.22 14.84
CA ALA A 268 -1.86 -10.60 14.37
C ALA A 268 -0.79 -10.88 13.29
N PHE A 269 -0.68 -9.99 12.30
CA PHE A 269 0.30 -10.12 11.22
C PHE A 269 1.74 -9.93 11.73
N PHE A 270 1.98 -8.98 12.65
CA PHE A 270 3.27 -8.80 13.31
C PHE A 270 3.75 -10.09 13.99
N LEU A 271 2.89 -10.73 14.80
CA LEU A 271 3.22 -12.00 15.45
C LEU A 271 3.42 -13.12 14.42
N ALA A 272 2.55 -13.21 13.42
CA ALA A 272 2.67 -14.21 12.36
C ALA A 272 4.00 -14.07 11.58
N TYR A 273 4.44 -12.85 11.29
CA TYR A 273 5.68 -12.59 10.58
C TYR A 273 6.92 -12.93 11.44
N ILE A 274 6.88 -12.70 12.75
CA ILE A 274 7.95 -13.13 13.65
C ILE A 274 8.06 -14.67 13.67
N ILE A 275 6.92 -15.37 13.71
CA ILE A 275 6.88 -16.83 13.79
C ILE A 275 7.26 -17.48 12.45
N SER A 276 6.71 -17.00 11.34
CA SER A 276 6.92 -17.57 10.01
C SER A 276 6.79 -16.51 8.92
N PRO A 277 7.88 -15.82 8.55
CA PRO A 277 7.90 -14.86 7.44
C PRO A 277 7.40 -15.49 6.12
N ARG A 278 7.81 -16.74 5.86
CA ARG A 278 7.36 -17.52 4.70
C ARG A 278 5.83 -17.64 4.66
N SER A 279 5.20 -18.02 5.77
CA SER A 279 3.74 -18.18 5.82
C SER A 279 3.03 -16.84 5.72
N ALA A 280 3.62 -15.77 6.28
CA ALA A 280 3.10 -14.42 6.18
C ALA A 280 3.10 -13.91 4.74
N HIS A 281 4.21 -14.01 4.01
CA HIS A 281 4.27 -13.68 2.58
C HIS A 281 3.32 -14.56 1.75
N ARG A 282 3.22 -15.85 2.07
CA ARG A 282 2.29 -16.75 1.40
C ARG A 282 0.83 -16.30 1.60
N PHE A 283 0.48 -15.86 2.80
CA PHE A 283 -0.84 -15.32 3.13
C PHE A 283 -1.14 -14.05 2.34
N VAL A 284 -0.20 -13.10 2.27
CA VAL A 284 -0.33 -11.88 1.47
C VAL A 284 -0.51 -12.22 -0.01
N GLY A 285 0.35 -13.08 -0.58
CA GLY A 285 0.19 -13.50 -1.98
C GLY A 285 -1.20 -14.07 -2.28
N CYS A 286 -1.78 -14.86 -1.36
CA CYS A 286 -3.15 -15.34 -1.49
C CYS A 286 -4.22 -14.24 -1.33
N LEU A 287 -3.98 -13.19 -0.54
CA LEU A 287 -4.87 -12.01 -0.51
C LEU A 287 -4.87 -11.32 -1.87
N GLU A 288 -3.69 -11.15 -2.48
CA GLU A 288 -3.58 -10.45 -3.76
C GLU A 288 -4.11 -11.27 -4.93
N GLU A 289 -4.11 -12.61 -4.84
CA GLU A 289 -4.91 -13.44 -5.76
C GLU A 289 -6.42 -13.07 -5.69
N GLN A 290 -6.95 -12.81 -4.49
CA GLN A 290 -8.34 -12.36 -4.32
C GLN A 290 -8.55 -10.91 -4.75
N ALA A 291 -7.54 -10.04 -4.60
CA ALA A 291 -7.57 -8.67 -5.08
C ALA A 291 -7.61 -8.64 -6.63
N CYS A 292 -6.71 -9.36 -7.30
CA CYS A 292 -6.73 -9.57 -8.75
C CYS A 292 -8.09 -10.08 -9.26
N LEU A 293 -8.69 -11.05 -8.56
CA LEU A 293 -10.03 -11.55 -8.88
C LEU A 293 -11.09 -10.46 -8.71
N THR A 294 -11.07 -9.73 -7.59
CA THR A 294 -12.03 -8.67 -7.29
C THR A 294 -11.98 -7.55 -8.33
N TYR A 295 -10.80 -7.07 -8.71
CA TYR A 295 -10.68 -6.02 -9.71
C TYR A 295 -11.01 -6.51 -11.13
N THR A 296 -10.73 -7.77 -11.46
CA THR A 296 -11.21 -8.38 -12.71
C THR A 296 -12.73 -8.43 -12.76
N GLN A 297 -13.39 -8.70 -11.63
CA GLN A 297 -14.84 -8.68 -11.52
C GLN A 297 -15.42 -7.26 -11.69
N ILE A 298 -14.77 -6.25 -11.11
CA ILE A 298 -15.16 -4.85 -11.31
C ILE A 298 -15.04 -4.47 -12.79
N ILE A 299 -13.96 -4.85 -13.46
CA ILE A 299 -13.76 -4.62 -14.91
C ILE A 299 -14.91 -5.22 -15.72
N ASP A 300 -15.25 -6.50 -15.51
CA ASP A 300 -16.35 -7.17 -16.22
C ASP A 300 -17.70 -6.46 -15.98
N GLU A 301 -17.96 -5.99 -14.75
CA GLU A 301 -19.20 -5.27 -14.42
C GLU A 301 -19.26 -3.86 -15.06
N ILE A 302 -18.13 -3.14 -15.16
CA ILE A 302 -18.07 -1.86 -15.91
C ILE A 302 -18.30 -2.13 -17.40
N GLU A 303 -17.61 -3.11 -17.99
CA GLU A 303 -17.74 -3.43 -19.42
C GLU A 303 -19.16 -3.87 -19.80
N ARG A 304 -19.89 -4.51 -18.87
CA ARG A 304 -21.31 -4.85 -19.02
C ARG A 304 -22.28 -3.68 -18.82
N GLY A 305 -21.80 -2.53 -18.32
CA GLY A 305 -22.64 -1.38 -17.98
C GLY A 305 -23.44 -1.56 -16.69
N HIS A 306 -23.02 -2.47 -15.81
CA HIS A 306 -23.63 -2.70 -14.50
C HIS A 306 -23.19 -1.66 -13.45
N ILE A 307 -22.16 -0.87 -13.76
CA ILE A 307 -21.70 0.27 -12.97
C ILE A 307 -21.77 1.53 -13.85
N PRO A 308 -22.97 2.09 -14.08
CA PRO A 308 -23.16 3.22 -15.00
C PRO A 308 -22.30 4.43 -14.66
N GLU A 309 -22.02 4.65 -13.37
CA GLU A 309 -21.22 5.75 -12.85
C GLU A 309 -19.74 5.67 -13.26
N TRP A 310 -19.25 4.50 -13.65
CA TRP A 310 -17.86 4.27 -14.08
C TRP A 310 -17.74 3.95 -15.59
N ASP A 311 -18.86 3.84 -16.29
CA ASP A 311 -18.93 3.51 -17.70
C ASP A 311 -18.96 4.78 -18.56
N ALA A 312 -17.77 5.35 -18.79
CA ALA A 312 -17.62 6.53 -19.65
C ALA A 312 -17.96 6.26 -21.13
N LYS A 313 -17.90 5.00 -21.57
CA LYS A 313 -18.21 4.63 -22.96
C LYS A 313 -19.71 4.77 -23.25
N ARG A 314 -20.56 4.37 -22.29
CA ARG A 314 -22.02 4.51 -22.43
C ARG A 314 -22.55 5.82 -21.87
N ASN A 315 -21.90 6.39 -20.86
CA ASN A 315 -22.38 7.58 -20.12
C ASN A 315 -21.31 8.68 -19.97
N PRO A 316 -20.78 9.25 -21.07
CA PRO A 316 -19.63 10.16 -21.03
C PRO A 316 -19.86 11.44 -20.20
N GLU A 317 -21.09 11.95 -20.17
CA GLU A 317 -21.42 13.20 -19.47
C GLU A 317 -21.57 13.04 -17.95
N THR A 318 -21.95 11.84 -17.49
CA THR A 318 -22.26 11.57 -16.08
C THR A 318 -21.26 10.65 -15.40
N ALA A 319 -20.33 10.06 -16.14
CA ALA A 319 -19.32 9.16 -15.60
C ALA A 319 -18.39 9.90 -14.62
N THR A 320 -18.00 9.19 -13.58
CA THR A 320 -17.08 9.65 -12.56
C THR A 320 -15.72 9.91 -13.20
N LYS A 321 -15.18 11.10 -13.00
CA LYS A 321 -13.85 11.46 -13.47
C LYS A 321 -12.78 10.81 -12.60
N VAL A 322 -11.68 10.40 -13.23
CA VAL A 322 -10.53 9.84 -12.54
C VAL A 322 -9.89 10.92 -11.66
N PRO A 323 -9.62 10.65 -10.37
CA PRO A 323 -8.97 11.62 -9.49
C PRO A 323 -7.58 12.03 -9.97
N GLY A 324 -7.24 13.32 -9.84
CA GLY A 324 -5.91 13.84 -10.25
C GLY A 324 -4.72 13.12 -9.59
N ILE A 325 -4.87 12.72 -8.32
CA ILE A 325 -3.85 11.92 -7.61
C ILE A 325 -3.53 10.60 -8.35
N ALA A 326 -4.52 9.99 -8.99
CA ALA A 326 -4.35 8.75 -9.73
C ALA A 326 -3.70 9.00 -11.10
N LEU A 327 -4.12 10.06 -11.79
CA LEU A 327 -3.51 10.46 -13.06
C LEU A 327 -2.01 10.76 -12.87
N ASP A 328 -1.67 11.41 -11.76
CA ASP A 328 -0.30 11.75 -11.41
C ASP A 328 0.50 10.54 -10.93
N TYR A 329 -0.11 9.67 -10.13
CA TYR A 329 0.54 8.45 -9.67
C TYR A 329 0.80 7.52 -10.85
N TRP A 330 -0.21 6.96 -11.52
CA TRP A 330 -0.01 6.01 -12.63
C TRP A 330 0.41 6.63 -13.98
N ARG A 331 0.76 7.92 -14.00
CA ARG A 331 1.21 8.67 -15.20
C ARG A 331 0.23 8.58 -16.38
N LEU A 332 -1.07 8.63 -16.07
CA LEU A 332 -2.14 8.47 -17.06
C LEU A 332 -2.43 9.78 -17.81
N PRO A 333 -2.83 9.72 -19.09
CA PRO A 333 -3.24 10.90 -19.86
C PRO A 333 -4.60 11.43 -19.36
N SER A 334 -4.67 12.72 -18.99
CA SER A 334 -5.78 13.25 -18.18
C SER A 334 -7.15 13.30 -18.86
N GLU A 335 -7.22 13.48 -20.19
CA GLU A 335 -8.50 13.76 -20.86
C GLU A 335 -9.27 12.49 -21.29
N GLU A 336 -8.56 11.39 -21.55
CA GLU A 336 -9.16 10.15 -22.08
C GLU A 336 -9.22 9.02 -21.05
N THR A 337 -8.55 9.16 -19.90
CA THR A 337 -8.49 8.09 -18.89
C THR A 337 -9.84 7.92 -18.22
N THR A 338 -10.37 6.70 -18.32
CA THR A 338 -11.64 6.31 -17.70
C THR A 338 -11.41 5.61 -16.35
N MET A 339 -12.48 5.47 -15.56
CA MET A 339 -12.44 4.64 -14.36
C MET A 339 -12.06 3.18 -14.66
N LEU A 340 -12.44 2.66 -15.85
CA LEU A 340 -12.02 1.33 -16.29
C LEU A 340 -10.49 1.24 -16.39
N ASP A 341 -9.83 2.26 -16.94
CA ASP A 341 -8.38 2.30 -17.06
C ASP A 341 -7.72 2.36 -15.69
N LEU A 342 -8.23 3.20 -14.79
CA LEU A 342 -7.75 3.24 -13.39
C LEU A 342 -7.85 1.87 -12.71
N ILE A 343 -9.00 1.19 -12.81
CA ILE A 343 -9.16 -0.13 -12.20
C ILE A 343 -8.20 -1.17 -12.80
N LYS A 344 -7.89 -1.07 -14.10
CA LYS A 344 -6.88 -1.92 -14.75
C LYS A 344 -5.48 -1.67 -14.21
N GLN A 345 -5.14 -0.42 -13.89
CA GLN A 345 -3.86 -0.08 -13.26
C GLN A 345 -3.74 -0.66 -11.85
N VAL A 346 -4.74 -0.43 -11.00
CA VAL A 346 -4.78 -1.00 -9.64
C VAL A 346 -4.66 -2.53 -9.70
N ARG A 347 -5.40 -3.19 -10.61
CA ARG A 347 -5.29 -4.64 -10.81
C ARG A 347 -3.87 -5.10 -11.18
N ALA A 348 -3.14 -4.31 -11.95
CA ALA A 348 -1.77 -4.63 -12.34
C ALA A 348 -0.82 -4.55 -11.15
N ASP A 349 -0.99 -3.55 -10.28
CA ASP A 349 -0.27 -3.45 -9.01
C ASP A 349 -0.54 -4.68 -8.12
N GLU A 350 -1.80 -5.09 -7.96
CA GLU A 350 -2.15 -6.30 -7.21
C GLU A 350 -1.47 -7.56 -7.76
N ALA A 351 -1.35 -7.66 -9.09
CA ALA A 351 -0.66 -8.77 -9.72
C ALA A 351 0.85 -8.73 -9.43
N GLY A 352 1.44 -7.54 -9.36
CA GLY A 352 2.80 -7.29 -8.91
C GLY A 352 3.02 -7.71 -7.45
N HIS A 353 2.11 -7.34 -6.55
CA HIS A 353 2.17 -7.71 -5.12
C HIS A 353 2.00 -9.21 -4.92
N ARG A 354 1.03 -9.83 -5.62
CA ARG A 354 0.85 -11.30 -5.68
C ARG A 354 2.14 -12.00 -6.10
N PHE A 355 2.71 -11.59 -7.24
CA PHE A 355 3.92 -12.17 -7.80
C PHE A 355 5.10 -12.05 -6.83
N THR A 356 5.28 -10.85 -6.27
CA THR A 356 6.35 -10.54 -5.33
C THR A 356 6.22 -11.38 -4.06
N ASN A 357 5.07 -11.36 -3.40
CA ASN A 357 4.89 -12.08 -2.14
C ASN A 357 4.98 -13.60 -2.30
N HIS A 358 4.45 -14.19 -3.38
CA HIS A 358 4.67 -15.61 -3.65
C HIS A 358 6.13 -15.96 -3.94
N THR A 359 6.85 -15.08 -4.64
CA THR A 359 8.30 -15.22 -4.85
C THR A 359 9.04 -15.18 -3.52
N LEU A 360 8.80 -14.16 -2.69
CA LEU A 360 9.43 -14.00 -1.37
C LEU A 360 9.11 -15.18 -0.43
N ALA A 361 7.91 -15.75 -0.50
CA ALA A 361 7.54 -16.94 0.26
C ALA A 361 8.35 -18.19 -0.15
N ASN A 362 8.88 -18.25 -1.38
CA ASN A 362 9.65 -19.38 -1.89
C ASN A 362 11.14 -19.31 -1.56
N LEU A 363 11.65 -18.16 -1.11
CA LEU A 363 13.05 -17.94 -0.78
C LEU A 363 13.43 -18.50 0.60
N ASP A 364 14.73 -18.76 0.78
CA ASP A 364 15.31 -18.88 2.11
C ASP A 364 15.44 -17.49 2.74
N TYR A 365 14.66 -17.28 3.79
CA TYR A 365 14.58 -15.99 4.49
C TYR A 365 15.93 -15.48 5.03
N THR A 366 16.89 -16.37 5.29
CA THR A 366 18.16 -16.05 5.95
C THR A 366 19.32 -15.89 4.98
N SER A 367 19.33 -16.64 3.87
CA SER A 367 20.44 -16.63 2.91
C SER A 367 20.12 -15.89 1.61
N ASP A 368 18.87 -15.86 1.17
CA ASP A 368 18.54 -15.42 -0.17
C ASP A 368 18.27 -13.91 -0.22
N HIS A 369 18.80 -13.25 -1.25
CA HIS A 369 18.44 -11.88 -1.57
C HIS A 369 17.10 -11.82 -2.31
N ASN A 370 16.44 -10.66 -2.26
CA ASN A 370 15.25 -10.43 -3.05
C ASN A 370 15.63 -10.33 -4.54
N PRO A 371 15.22 -11.29 -5.40
CA PRO A 371 15.54 -11.28 -6.83
C PRO A 371 14.94 -10.07 -7.55
N LEU A 372 13.87 -9.49 -7.00
CA LEU A 372 13.14 -8.35 -7.56
C LEU A 372 13.64 -7.00 -7.02
N GLY A 373 14.57 -6.99 -6.06
CA GLY A 373 15.07 -5.77 -5.43
C GLY A 373 15.98 -4.93 -6.32
N PHE A 374 16.62 -5.55 -7.32
CA PHE A 374 17.52 -4.87 -8.27
C PHE A 374 16.83 -4.55 -9.60
N ARG A 375 15.96 -5.46 -10.06
CA ARG A 375 15.19 -5.30 -11.28
C ARG A 375 13.82 -5.93 -11.08
N HIS A 376 12.78 -5.13 -11.24
CA HIS A 376 11.41 -5.61 -11.25
C HIS A 376 11.19 -6.60 -12.42
N ALA A 377 10.40 -7.64 -12.18
CA ALA A 377 9.88 -8.45 -13.27
C ALA A 377 8.99 -7.59 -14.18
N SER A 378 8.90 -7.94 -15.46
CA SER A 378 7.99 -7.21 -16.36
C SER A 378 6.55 -7.37 -15.88
N ALA A 379 5.74 -6.34 -16.09
CA ALA A 379 4.34 -6.35 -15.70
C ALA A 379 3.57 -7.52 -16.34
N LYS A 380 3.91 -7.85 -17.60
CA LYS A 380 3.40 -9.04 -18.27
C LYS A 380 3.71 -10.33 -17.50
N MET A 381 4.94 -10.53 -17.05
CA MET A 381 5.31 -11.70 -16.26
C MET A 381 4.54 -11.72 -14.94
N GLN A 382 4.53 -10.61 -14.21
CA GLN A 382 3.79 -10.48 -12.95
C GLN A 382 2.29 -10.77 -13.11
N GLY A 383 1.72 -10.36 -14.24
CA GLY A 383 0.32 -10.59 -14.61
C GLY A 383 -0.02 -12.04 -14.97
N GLU A 384 0.92 -12.79 -15.54
CA GLU A 384 0.68 -14.12 -16.12
C GLU A 384 1.11 -15.30 -15.24
N VAL A 385 2.05 -15.10 -14.30
CA VAL A 385 2.53 -16.15 -13.39
C VAL A 385 2.33 -15.75 -11.93
N PRO A 386 2.09 -16.72 -11.02
CA PRO A 386 1.80 -16.40 -9.63
C PRO A 386 3.03 -15.95 -8.83
N GLY A 387 4.24 -16.27 -9.26
CA GLY A 387 5.50 -15.97 -8.56
C GLY A 387 6.61 -16.90 -9.05
N LEU A 388 7.86 -16.61 -8.71
CA LEU A 388 9.01 -17.46 -9.03
C LEU A 388 9.19 -18.55 -7.96
N SER A 389 9.58 -19.75 -8.39
CA SER A 389 10.21 -20.73 -7.50
C SER A 389 11.57 -20.21 -7.00
N ARG A 390 12.16 -20.90 -6.02
CA ARG A 390 13.49 -20.54 -5.51
C ARG A 390 14.55 -20.68 -6.61
N GLU A 391 14.49 -21.75 -7.38
CA GLU A 391 15.41 -22.04 -8.48
C GLU A 391 15.27 -21.03 -9.63
N GLU A 392 14.04 -20.58 -9.92
CA GLU A 392 13.81 -19.49 -10.88
C GLU A 392 14.30 -18.14 -10.35
N SER A 393 14.17 -17.89 -9.04
CA SER A 393 14.66 -16.67 -8.39
C SER A 393 16.19 -16.57 -8.43
N ILE A 394 16.90 -17.68 -8.24
CA ILE A 394 18.36 -17.76 -8.38
C ILE A 394 18.75 -17.47 -9.82
N ARG A 395 18.16 -18.18 -10.80
CA ARG A 395 18.43 -17.95 -12.23
C ARG A 395 18.12 -16.52 -12.67
N TRP A 396 17.05 -15.92 -12.15
CA TRP A 396 16.71 -14.53 -12.40
C TRP A 396 17.82 -13.60 -11.89
N SER A 397 18.25 -13.77 -10.64
CA SER A 397 19.30 -12.96 -10.03
C SER A 397 20.63 -13.07 -10.79
N GLU A 398 21.03 -14.29 -11.19
CA GLU A 398 22.21 -14.52 -12.02
C GLU A 398 22.13 -13.81 -13.37
N SER A 399 20.95 -13.84 -14.01
CA SER A 399 20.73 -13.15 -15.29
C SER A 399 20.83 -11.63 -15.15
N VAL A 400 20.27 -11.06 -14.08
CA VAL A 400 20.32 -9.63 -13.77
C VAL A 400 21.75 -9.21 -13.50
N GLU A 401 22.48 -9.97 -12.68
CA GLU A 401 23.87 -9.67 -12.36
C GLU A 401 24.74 -9.68 -13.62
N LYS A 402 24.58 -10.69 -14.48
CA LYS A 402 25.32 -10.79 -15.74
C LYS A 402 25.06 -9.58 -16.64
N GLU A 403 23.81 -9.18 -16.80
CA GLU A 403 23.45 -8.01 -17.63
C GLU A 403 23.99 -6.71 -17.05
N MET A 404 23.92 -6.52 -15.73
CA MET A 404 24.47 -5.33 -15.07
C MET A 404 25.98 -5.24 -15.23
N ARG A 405 26.71 -6.35 -15.05
CA ARG A 405 28.16 -6.42 -15.30
C ARG A 405 28.50 -6.06 -16.75
N GLN A 406 27.75 -6.59 -17.72
CA GLN A 406 27.94 -6.26 -19.13
C GLN A 406 27.73 -4.76 -19.43
N LYS A 407 26.73 -4.13 -18.80
CA LYS A 407 26.49 -2.68 -18.94
C LYS A 407 27.63 -1.86 -18.36
N ILE A 408 28.13 -2.23 -17.18
CA ILE A 408 29.27 -1.57 -16.55
C ILE A 408 30.53 -1.70 -17.43
N ASP A 409 30.81 -2.90 -17.93
CA ASP A 409 31.95 -3.15 -18.80
C ASP A 409 31.85 -2.39 -20.14
N ALA A 410 30.64 -2.22 -20.67
CA ALA A 410 30.40 -1.42 -21.87
C ALA A 410 30.57 0.08 -21.61
N GLN A 411 30.11 0.57 -20.45
CA GLN A 411 30.30 1.96 -20.02
C GLN A 411 31.76 2.29 -19.74
N ALA A 412 32.54 1.33 -19.22
CA ALA A 412 33.97 1.51 -18.96
C ALA A 412 34.84 1.49 -20.25
N LYS A 413 34.28 1.04 -21.38
CA LYS A 413 34.96 0.99 -22.68
C LYS A 413 34.68 2.20 -23.57
N ASN A 414 33.66 3.00 -23.23
CA ASN A 414 33.32 4.27 -23.87
C ASN A 414 33.88 5.42 -23.04
#